data_AF-A0A353YFV1-F1
#
_entry.id   AF-A0A353YFV1-F1
#
_cell.length_a   1.000
_cell.length_b   1.000
_cell.length_c   1.000
_cell.angle_alpha   90.00
_cell.angle_beta   90.00
_cell.angle_gamma   90.00
#
_symmetry.space_group_name_H-M   'P 1'
#
loop_
_entity.id
_entity.type
_entity.pdbx_description
1 polymer ?
#
loop_
_entity_poly.entity_id
_entity_poly.type
_entity_poly.pdbx_seq_one_letter_code
_entity_poly.pdbx_strand_id
1 'polypeptide(L)'
;GTKRMSRNSGLEALALVRTGPLKGTLVAFAENLTDKNGNLQGWLIGGPTPGEITLKRLGGFDITDAAPLPDGGLIVLERRFRYSEGIKMRIRRVAANEIKRGATIEGDILLEATDSLNIDNMEAIAVHRRASGETIITLMSDDNFSALQRTLIMQFSMPEGQPVAAGTQAN
;
A
#
# COMPACT_ATOMS: atom_id res chain seq x y z
N GLY A 1 -17.04 -17.15 -21.04
CA GLY A 1 -17.92 -16.01 -20.72
C GLY A 1 -17.13 -14.97 -19.96
N THR A 2 -16.38 -14.13 -20.66
CA THR A 2 -15.60 -13.03 -20.08
C THR A 2 -16.26 -11.72 -20.54
N LYS A 3 -17.42 -11.45 -19.96
CA LYS A 3 -18.25 -10.31 -20.35
C LYS A 3 -17.91 -9.14 -19.43
N ARG A 4 -17.04 -8.26 -19.94
CA ARG A 4 -16.76 -6.89 -19.46
C ARG A 4 -16.51 -6.76 -17.94
N MET A 5 -15.26 -6.94 -17.54
CA MET A 5 -14.76 -6.21 -16.36
C MET A 5 -14.74 -4.72 -16.73
N SER A 6 -15.30 -3.85 -15.89
CA SER A 6 -14.99 -2.42 -15.94
C SER A 6 -13.47 -2.26 -15.81
N ARG A 7 -12.93 -1.26 -16.51
CA ARG A 7 -11.49 -1.06 -16.75
C ARG A 7 -10.62 -0.82 -15.49
N ASN A 8 -11.20 -0.88 -14.28
CA ASN A 8 -10.59 -0.45 -13.01
C ASN A 8 -10.90 -1.44 -11.86
N SER A 9 -10.79 -2.75 -12.11
CA SER A 9 -11.03 -3.78 -11.08
C SER A 9 -10.01 -4.93 -11.19
N GLY A 10 -8.80 -4.60 -11.65
CA GLY A 10 -7.67 -5.53 -11.72
C GLY A 10 -7.00 -5.74 -10.35
N LEU A 11 -6.05 -6.67 -10.31
CA LEU A 11 -5.07 -6.71 -9.22
C LEU A 11 -4.14 -5.51 -9.42
N GLU A 12 -4.02 -4.65 -8.40
CA GLU A 12 -3.16 -3.47 -8.46
C GLU A 12 -1.86 -3.68 -7.69
N ALA A 13 -1.97 -4.29 -6.50
CA ALA A 13 -0.80 -4.50 -5.64
C ALA A 13 -0.41 -5.98 -5.59
N LEU A 14 0.90 -6.26 -5.74
CA LEU A 14 1.48 -7.60 -5.70
C LEU A 14 2.79 -7.61 -4.89
N ALA A 15 2.83 -8.38 -3.81
CA ALA A 15 4.02 -8.48 -2.95
C ALA A 15 4.37 -9.94 -2.62
N LEU A 16 5.59 -10.35 -2.97
CA LEU A 16 6.11 -11.69 -2.63
C LEU A 16 6.76 -11.66 -1.24
N VAL A 17 6.18 -12.38 -0.28
CA VAL A 17 6.73 -12.52 1.07
C VAL A 17 8.01 -13.35 1.03
N ARG A 18 9.11 -12.79 1.54
CA ARG A 18 10.46 -13.40 1.43
C ARG A 18 10.95 -14.10 2.70
N THR A 19 10.30 -13.87 3.84
CA THR A 19 10.73 -14.32 5.16
C THR A 19 9.52 -14.74 6.00
N GLY A 20 9.78 -15.44 7.11
CA GLY A 20 8.74 -15.85 8.05
C GLY A 20 7.83 -16.99 7.57
N PRO A 21 6.73 -17.25 8.29
CA PRO A 21 5.85 -18.40 8.04
C PRO A 21 5.16 -18.41 6.67
N LEU A 22 4.99 -17.25 6.04
CA LEU A 22 4.39 -17.09 4.71
C LEU A 22 5.42 -16.97 3.58
N LYS A 23 6.70 -17.29 3.83
CA LYS A 23 7.73 -17.22 2.80
C LYS A 23 7.30 -17.98 1.53
N GLY A 24 7.39 -17.29 0.38
CA GLY A 24 6.98 -17.81 -0.92
C GLY A 24 5.51 -17.58 -1.27
N THR A 25 4.71 -16.99 -0.38
CA THR A 25 3.36 -16.54 -0.70
C THR A 25 3.39 -15.20 -1.43
N LEU A 26 2.66 -15.12 -2.54
CA LEU A 26 2.34 -13.86 -3.19
C LEU A 26 1.07 -13.28 -2.55
N VAL A 27 1.16 -12.08 -2.01
CA VAL A 27 0.00 -11.33 -1.51
C VAL A 27 -0.45 -10.38 -2.60
N ALA A 28 -1.73 -10.45 -2.94
CA ALA A 28 -2.33 -9.63 -3.99
C ALA A 28 -3.53 -8.86 -3.45
N PHE A 29 -3.71 -7.60 -3.86
CA PHE A 29 -4.91 -6.81 -3.57
C PHE A 29 -5.51 -6.23 -4.85
N ALA A 30 -6.83 -6.12 -4.87
CA ALA A 30 -7.54 -5.36 -5.89
C ALA A 30 -7.53 -3.86 -5.55
N GLU A 31 -7.68 -3.00 -6.56
CA GLU A 31 -7.75 -1.54 -6.40
C GLU A 31 -8.83 -1.11 -5.40
N ASN A 32 -10.07 -1.51 -5.72
CA ASN A 32 -11.30 -0.99 -5.13
C ASN A 32 -12.40 -2.06 -4.99
N LEU A 33 -12.10 -3.32 -5.32
CA LEU A 33 -13.04 -4.42 -5.10
C LEU A 33 -13.23 -4.59 -3.59
N THR A 34 -14.48 -4.63 -3.15
CA THR A 34 -14.80 -4.74 -1.73
C THR A 34 -15.58 -5.99 -1.39
N ASP A 35 -15.39 -6.48 -0.16
CA ASP A 35 -16.26 -7.48 0.45
C ASP A 35 -17.61 -6.86 0.83
N LYS A 36 -18.52 -7.69 1.36
CA LYS A 36 -19.85 -7.24 1.84
C LYS A 36 -19.81 -6.20 2.95
N ASN A 37 -18.67 -6.03 3.62
CA ASN A 37 -18.46 -5.06 4.71
C ASN A 37 -17.75 -3.78 4.22
N GLY A 38 -17.42 -3.69 2.92
CA GLY A 38 -16.71 -2.56 2.35
C GLY A 38 -15.18 -2.61 2.53
N ASN A 39 -14.61 -3.73 2.99
CA ASN A 39 -13.16 -3.91 3.09
C ASN A 39 -12.58 -4.27 1.72
N LEU A 40 -11.37 -3.81 1.43
CA LEU A 40 -10.70 -4.05 0.14
C LEU A 40 -10.27 -5.53 0.04
N GLN A 41 -10.60 -6.17 -1.07
CA GLN A 41 -10.38 -7.59 -1.30
C GLN A 41 -8.91 -7.88 -1.65
N GLY A 42 -8.38 -8.96 -1.07
CA GLY A 42 -7.06 -9.51 -1.42
C GLY A 42 -6.99 -11.03 -1.34
N TRP A 43 -5.82 -11.56 -1.69
CA TRP A 43 -5.56 -13.00 -1.78
C TRP A 43 -4.13 -13.33 -1.38
N LEU A 44 -3.99 -14.45 -0.70
CA LEU A 44 -2.74 -15.21 -0.54
C LEU A 44 -2.70 -16.25 -1.65
N ILE A 45 -1.75 -16.11 -2.57
CA ILE A 45 -1.59 -16.95 -3.75
C ILE A 45 -0.34 -17.80 -3.58
N GLY A 46 -0.50 -19.12 -3.70
CA GLY A 46 0.56 -20.09 -3.44
C GLY A 46 1.01 -20.10 -1.97
N GLY A 47 2.20 -20.65 -1.74
CA GLY A 47 2.78 -20.80 -0.41
C GLY A 47 1.98 -21.74 0.52
N PRO A 48 2.21 -21.68 1.84
CA PRO A 48 1.73 -22.70 2.77
C PRO A 48 0.23 -22.61 3.10
N THR A 49 -0.37 -21.42 3.03
CA THR A 49 -1.78 -21.21 3.40
C THR A 49 -2.50 -20.24 2.43
N PRO A 50 -2.75 -20.65 1.17
CA PRO A 50 -3.44 -19.83 0.20
C PRO A 50 -4.90 -19.56 0.61
N GLY A 51 -5.47 -18.46 0.12
CA GLY A 51 -6.87 -18.11 0.34
C GLY A 51 -7.11 -16.60 0.43
N GLU A 52 -8.35 -16.21 0.70
CA GLU A 52 -8.75 -14.80 0.70
C GLU A 52 -8.31 -14.07 1.97
N ILE A 53 -8.07 -12.76 1.83
CA ILE A 53 -7.85 -11.80 2.90
C ILE A 53 -8.55 -10.50 2.55
N THR A 54 -8.71 -9.60 3.51
CA THR A 54 -9.22 -8.26 3.27
C THR A 54 -8.36 -7.22 3.97
N LEU A 55 -8.25 -6.02 3.40
CA LEU A 55 -7.68 -4.85 4.06
C LEU A 55 -8.83 -3.93 4.48
N LYS A 56 -8.89 -3.58 5.77
CA LYS A 56 -9.91 -2.65 6.27
C LYS A 56 -9.82 -1.33 5.51
N ARG A 57 -10.93 -0.91 4.89
CA ARG A 57 -10.96 0.32 4.10
C ARG A 57 -11.15 1.51 5.03
N LEU A 58 -10.11 2.35 5.15
CA LEU A 58 -10.10 3.50 6.04
C LEU A 58 -10.18 4.79 5.24
N GLY A 59 -11.19 5.62 5.49
CA GLY A 59 -11.31 6.96 4.89
C GLY A 59 -11.58 6.97 3.39
N GLY A 60 -12.00 5.85 2.78
CA GLY A 60 -12.27 5.79 1.33
C GLY A 60 -11.04 5.98 0.47
N PHE A 61 -9.87 5.56 0.98
CA PHE A 61 -8.69 5.35 0.15
C PHE A 61 -8.78 4.00 -0.56
N ASP A 62 -8.14 3.92 -1.73
CA ASP A 62 -8.01 2.73 -2.56
C ASP A 62 -6.52 2.34 -2.62
N ILE A 63 -6.23 1.05 -2.84
CA ILE A 63 -4.85 0.56 -2.89
C ILE A 63 -4.27 0.84 -4.28
N THR A 64 -3.06 1.38 -4.33
CA THR A 64 -2.33 1.59 -5.60
C THR A 64 -1.14 0.64 -5.75
N ASP A 65 -0.42 0.31 -4.67
CA ASP A 65 0.68 -0.65 -4.73
C ASP A 65 1.03 -1.23 -3.33
N ALA A 66 1.83 -2.29 -3.28
CA ALA A 66 2.37 -2.85 -2.05
C ALA A 66 3.73 -3.52 -2.25
N ALA A 67 4.58 -3.46 -1.23
CA ALA A 67 5.90 -4.09 -1.24
C ALA A 67 6.15 -4.94 0.02
N PRO A 68 6.93 -6.05 -0.10
CA PRO A 68 7.24 -6.89 1.05
C PRO A 68 8.26 -6.23 1.98
N LEU A 69 8.04 -6.38 3.29
CA LEU A 69 8.99 -5.95 4.31
C LEU A 69 9.94 -7.11 4.70
N PRO A 70 11.16 -6.81 5.20
CA PRO A 70 12.12 -7.83 5.63
C PRO A 70 11.62 -8.72 6.78
N ASP A 71 10.69 -8.22 7.59
CA ASP A 71 10.09 -8.93 8.73
C ASP A 71 8.95 -9.89 8.32
N GLY A 72 8.65 -10.00 7.02
CA GLY A 72 7.57 -10.82 6.48
C GLY A 72 6.22 -10.12 6.44
N GLY A 73 6.16 -8.85 6.89
CA GLY A 73 5.01 -7.97 6.70
C GLY A 73 5.00 -7.34 5.31
N LEU A 74 4.12 -6.35 5.14
CA LEU A 74 4.00 -5.57 3.90
C LEU A 74 3.99 -4.08 4.23
N ILE A 75 4.31 -3.27 3.22
CA ILE A 75 3.95 -1.87 3.18
C ILE A 75 2.96 -1.67 2.04
N VAL A 76 1.87 -0.97 2.31
CA VAL A 76 0.77 -0.74 1.36
C VAL A 76 0.68 0.76 1.11
N LEU A 77 0.69 1.12 -0.16
CA LEU A 77 0.42 2.47 -0.63
C LEU A 77 -1.05 2.57 -1.02
N GLU A 78 -1.71 3.58 -0.48
CA GLU A 78 -3.10 3.89 -0.77
C GLU A 78 -3.24 5.33 -1.22
N ARG A 79 -4.21 5.60 -2.10
CA ARG A 79 -4.49 6.93 -2.64
C ARG A 79 -5.97 7.25 -2.56
N ARG A 80 -6.27 8.54 -2.48
CA ARG A 80 -7.63 9.07 -2.60
C ARG A 80 -7.59 10.38 -3.38
N PHE A 81 -8.43 10.48 -4.39
CA PHE A 81 -8.64 11.73 -5.11
C PHE A 81 -10.10 12.16 -5.00
N ARG A 82 -10.32 13.42 -4.62
CA ARG A 82 -11.64 14.06 -4.64
C ARG A 82 -11.48 15.49 -5.12
N TYR A 83 -12.32 15.93 -6.06
CA TYR A 83 -12.28 17.30 -6.57
C TYR A 83 -12.31 18.38 -5.48
N SER A 84 -13.01 18.12 -4.37
CA SER A 84 -13.12 19.05 -3.23
C SER A 84 -11.96 18.98 -2.23
N GLU A 85 -11.15 17.93 -2.26
CA GLU A 85 -10.10 17.69 -1.24
C GLU A 85 -8.69 17.54 -1.82
N GLY A 86 -8.54 17.49 -3.14
CA GLY A 86 -7.26 17.24 -3.80
C GLY A 86 -6.84 15.77 -3.74
N ILE A 87 -5.53 15.54 -3.86
CA ILE A 87 -4.89 14.24 -3.75
C ILE A 87 -4.53 13.97 -2.29
N LYS A 88 -4.73 12.73 -1.86
CA LYS A 88 -4.21 12.23 -0.59
C LYS A 88 -3.55 10.91 -0.83
N MET A 89 -2.44 10.67 -0.13
CA MET A 89 -1.80 9.37 -0.09
C MET A 89 -1.62 8.91 1.35
N ARG A 90 -1.59 7.60 1.53
CA ARG A 90 -1.32 6.97 2.81
C ARG A 90 -0.39 5.79 2.63
N ILE A 91 0.49 5.60 3.60
CA ILE A 91 1.34 4.41 3.73
C ILE A 91 0.92 3.66 4.98
N ARG A 92 0.52 2.40 4.82
CA ARG A 92 0.25 1.48 5.93
C ARG A 92 1.31 0.39 6.02
N ARG A 93 1.78 0.12 7.23
CA ARG A 93 2.55 -1.08 7.53
C ARG A 93 1.60 -2.18 7.98
N VAL A 94 1.65 -3.32 7.31
CA VAL A 94 0.93 -4.52 7.71
C VAL A 94 1.92 -5.45 8.38
N ALA A 95 1.65 -5.82 9.64
CA ALA A 95 2.51 -6.74 10.35
C ALA A 95 2.34 -8.18 9.83
N ALA A 96 3.41 -8.97 9.85
CA ALA A 96 3.40 -10.35 9.36
C ALA A 96 2.32 -11.23 10.01
N ASN A 97 1.97 -10.97 11.27
CA ASN A 97 0.97 -11.73 12.03
C ASN A 97 -0.49 -11.36 11.68
N GLU A 98 -0.72 -10.25 10.98
CA GLU A 98 -2.03 -9.87 10.44
C GLU A 98 -2.33 -10.62 9.14
N ILE A 99 -1.29 -11.05 8.42
CA ILE A 99 -1.41 -11.71 7.12
C ILE A 99 -1.67 -13.19 7.37
N LYS A 100 -2.94 -13.60 7.28
CA LYS A 100 -3.35 -15.01 7.35
C LYS A 100 -4.67 -15.22 6.63
N ARG A 101 -4.89 -16.42 6.12
CA ARG A 101 -6.13 -16.79 5.42
C ARG A 101 -7.37 -16.39 6.25
N GLY A 102 -8.28 -15.64 5.62
CA GLY A 102 -9.54 -15.16 6.20
C GLY A 102 -9.40 -13.92 7.09
N ALA A 103 -8.23 -13.30 7.19
CA ALA A 103 -8.03 -12.11 8.01
C ALA A 103 -8.64 -10.85 7.39
N THR A 104 -9.09 -9.95 8.26
CA THR A 104 -9.27 -8.53 7.96
C THR A 104 -8.10 -7.77 8.58
N ILE A 105 -7.21 -7.29 7.73
CA ILE A 105 -5.98 -6.59 8.08
C ILE A 105 -6.31 -5.15 8.44
N GLU A 106 -5.76 -4.65 9.55
CA GLU A 106 -5.90 -3.25 9.95
C GLU A 106 -4.64 -2.45 9.63
N GLY A 107 -3.45 -2.96 9.93
CA GLY A 107 -2.20 -2.25 9.69
C GLY A 107 -2.06 -0.89 10.39
N ASP A 108 -0.82 -0.46 10.54
CA ASP A 108 -0.47 0.81 11.16
C ASP A 108 -0.28 1.89 10.10
N ILE A 109 -0.96 3.03 10.26
CA ILE A 109 -0.73 4.20 9.41
C ILE A 109 0.63 4.80 9.77
N LEU A 110 1.59 4.76 8.83
CA LEU A 110 2.91 5.34 9.01
C LEU A 110 2.96 6.80 8.55
N LEU A 111 2.26 7.11 7.46
CA LEU A 111 2.22 8.45 6.86
C LEU A 111 0.86 8.64 6.20
N GLU A 112 0.22 9.76 6.45
CA GLU A 112 -0.86 10.28 5.62
C GLU A 112 -0.47 11.70 5.17
N ALA A 113 -0.54 11.95 3.88
CA ALA A 113 -0.10 13.21 3.28
C ALA A 113 -1.12 13.75 2.29
N THR A 114 -1.09 15.07 2.10
CA THR A 114 -1.92 15.84 1.18
C THR A 114 -1.03 16.67 0.25
N ASP A 115 -1.60 17.27 -0.79
CA ASP A 115 -0.94 18.13 -1.79
C ASP A 115 0.09 19.13 -1.20
N SER A 116 -0.19 19.66 -0.01
CA SER A 116 0.70 20.57 0.74
C SER A 116 2.08 20.00 1.07
N LEU A 117 2.25 18.68 1.09
CA LEU A 117 3.52 18.00 1.34
C LEU A 117 4.24 17.60 0.04
N ASN A 118 3.90 18.26 -1.09
CA ASN A 118 4.47 17.99 -2.41
C ASN A 118 4.35 16.52 -2.84
N ILE A 119 3.26 15.85 -2.46
CA ILE A 119 2.88 14.56 -3.04
C ILE A 119 2.16 14.79 -4.38
N ASP A 120 2.13 13.76 -5.22
CA ASP A 120 1.37 13.75 -6.47
C ASP A 120 0.64 12.39 -6.59
N ASN A 121 0.31 11.96 -7.80
CA ASN A 121 -0.30 10.68 -8.11
C ASN A 121 0.66 9.51 -7.84
N MET A 122 0.94 9.22 -6.56
CA MET A 122 1.81 8.13 -6.12
C MET A 122 1.18 6.79 -6.51
N GLU A 123 1.85 6.05 -7.40
CA GLU A 123 1.35 4.79 -7.98
C GLU A 123 2.28 3.61 -7.70
N ALA A 124 3.51 3.85 -7.24
CA ALA A 124 4.44 2.76 -6.97
C ALA A 124 5.15 2.92 -5.61
N ILE A 125 5.35 1.79 -4.95
CA ILE A 125 6.11 1.66 -3.71
C ILE A 125 7.09 0.49 -3.80
N ALA A 126 8.34 0.74 -3.43
CA ALA A 126 9.36 -0.29 -3.36
C ALA A 126 10.09 -0.25 -2.03
N VAL A 127 10.50 -1.43 -1.55
CA VAL A 127 11.30 -1.57 -0.33
C VAL A 127 12.62 -2.24 -0.64
N HIS A 128 13.71 -1.68 -0.13
CA HIS A 128 15.02 -2.31 -0.15
C HIS A 128 15.77 -2.09 1.17
N ARG A 129 16.75 -2.95 1.45
CA ARG A 129 17.63 -2.82 2.62
C ARG A 129 18.96 -2.22 2.14
N ARG A 130 19.43 -1.15 2.79
CA ARG A 130 20.79 -0.62 2.57
C ARG A 130 21.83 -1.53 3.23
N ALA A 131 23.09 -1.40 2.80
CA ALA A 131 24.22 -2.07 3.43
C ALA A 131 24.40 -1.65 4.91
N SER A 132 23.97 -0.43 5.27
CA SER A 132 23.90 0.07 6.65
C SER A 132 22.87 -0.66 7.51
N GLY A 133 22.00 -1.48 6.92
CA GLY A 133 20.90 -2.12 7.60
C GLY A 133 19.64 -1.25 7.69
N GLU A 134 19.54 -0.12 7.01
CA GLU A 134 18.27 0.64 7.00
C GLU A 134 17.27 0.02 6.02
N THR A 135 15.98 -0.01 6.38
CA THR A 135 14.90 -0.29 5.44
C THR A 135 14.50 1.01 4.75
N ILE A 136 14.63 1.06 3.44
CA ILE A 136 14.28 2.24 2.63
C ILE A 136 13.01 1.96 1.85
N ILE A 137 12.09 2.89 1.96
CA ILE A 137 10.84 2.94 1.20
C ILE A 137 11.04 3.98 0.10
N THR A 138 10.87 3.57 -1.15
CA THR A 138 10.88 4.45 -2.32
C THR A 138 9.45 4.58 -2.83
N LEU A 139 8.97 5.80 -3.01
CA LEU A 139 7.73 6.11 -3.69
C LEU A 139 8.03 6.70 -5.06
N MET A 140 7.15 6.42 -6.02
CA MET A 140 7.17 7.08 -7.32
C MET A 140 5.77 7.52 -7.72
N SER A 141 5.64 8.76 -8.20
CA SER A 141 4.41 9.23 -8.82
C SER A 141 4.43 8.97 -10.32
N ASP A 142 3.24 8.71 -10.84
CA ASP A 142 2.96 8.76 -12.27
C ASP A 142 2.53 10.19 -12.64
N ASP A 143 2.82 10.60 -13.87
CA ASP A 143 2.37 11.86 -14.44
C ASP A 143 1.07 11.74 -15.26
N ASN A 144 0.56 10.52 -15.48
CA ASN A 144 -0.65 10.22 -16.28
C ASN A 144 -0.77 11.05 -17.58
N PHE A 145 0.36 11.41 -18.20
CA PHE A 145 0.43 12.31 -19.37
C PHE A 145 -0.18 13.72 -19.17
N SER A 146 -0.31 14.19 -17.93
CA SER A 146 -0.82 15.52 -17.57
C SER A 146 0.32 16.52 -17.42
N ALA A 147 0.20 17.69 -18.07
CA ALA A 147 1.16 18.79 -17.92
C ALA A 147 1.18 19.44 -16.52
N LEU A 148 0.23 19.09 -15.64
CA LEU A 148 0.14 19.62 -14.27
C LEU A 148 0.71 18.67 -13.21
N GLN A 149 0.90 17.38 -13.52
CA GLN A 149 1.43 16.39 -12.59
C GLN A 149 2.96 16.33 -12.68
N ARG A 150 3.59 16.05 -11.54
CA ARG A 150 5.04 15.99 -11.40
C ARG A 150 5.47 14.52 -11.31
N THR A 151 6.52 14.16 -12.04
CA THR A 151 7.25 12.91 -11.79
C THR A 151 8.13 13.08 -10.56
N LEU A 152 7.77 12.43 -9.46
CA LEU A 152 8.48 12.48 -8.18
C LEU A 152 9.04 11.11 -7.85
N ILE A 153 10.24 11.10 -7.28
CA ILE A 153 10.79 9.95 -6.56
C ILE A 153 11.11 10.42 -5.15
N MET A 154 10.51 9.79 -4.15
CA MET A 154 10.75 10.09 -2.74
C MET A 154 11.31 8.87 -2.03
N GLN A 155 12.29 9.08 -1.15
CA GLN A 155 12.87 8.01 -0.34
C GLN A 155 12.80 8.34 1.13
N PHE A 156 12.34 7.37 1.91
CA PHE A 156 12.22 7.46 3.36
C PHE A 156 12.94 6.29 4.01
N SER A 157 13.69 6.54 5.07
CA SER A 157 14.10 5.47 5.97
C SER A 157 12.93 5.12 6.88
N MET A 158 12.61 3.83 6.97
CA MET A 158 11.62 3.35 7.92
C MET A 158 12.28 3.32 9.30
N PRO A 159 11.77 4.07 10.29
CA PRO A 159 12.35 4.08 11.62
C PRO A 159 12.26 2.69 12.25
N GLU A 160 13.29 2.31 12.99
CA GLU A 160 13.22 1.13 13.86
C GLU A 160 12.44 1.53 15.13
N GLY A 161 11.12 1.35 15.15
CA GLY A 161 10.29 1.72 16.31
C GLY A 161 8.84 2.12 15.99
N GLN A 162 8.16 2.71 16.98
CA GLN A 162 6.75 3.11 16.89
C GLN A 162 6.51 4.26 15.88
N PRO A 163 5.28 4.37 15.31
CA PRO A 163 4.93 5.43 14.36
C PRO A 163 5.17 6.83 14.93
N VAL A 164 5.76 7.72 14.11
CA VAL A 164 5.88 9.14 14.42
C VAL A 164 4.89 9.87 13.54
N ALA A 165 3.87 10.51 14.14
CA ALA A 165 2.97 11.38 13.38
C ALA A 165 3.79 12.52 12.75
N ALA A 166 3.60 12.76 11.46
CA ALA A 166 4.17 13.92 10.79
C ALA A 166 3.61 15.18 11.48
N GLY A 167 4.43 15.81 12.33
CA GLY A 167 4.03 16.99 13.06
C GLY A 167 3.61 18.09 12.09
N THR A 168 2.39 18.61 12.26
CA THR A 168 2.01 19.88 11.66
C THR A 168 2.99 20.92 12.19
N GLN A 169 3.87 21.46 11.35
CA GLN A 169 4.60 22.67 11.73
C GLN A 169 3.55 23.77 11.91
N ALA A 170 3.33 24.14 13.16
CA ALA A 170 2.64 25.38 13.50
C ALA A 170 3.57 26.53 13.10
N ASN A 171 3.11 27.32 12.13
CA ASN A 171 3.50 28.73 12.01
C ASN A 171 2.33 29.57 12.52
#